data_AF-A0A944XWC2-F1
#
_entry.id   AF-A0A944XWC2-F1
#
_cell.length_a   1.000
_cell.length_b   1.000
_cell.length_c   1.000
_cell.angle_alpha   90.00
_cell.angle_beta   90.00
_cell.angle_gamma   90.00
#
_symmetry.space_group_name_H-M   'P 1'
#
loop_
_entity.id
_entity.type
_entity.pdbx_description
1 polymer ?
#
loop_
_entity_poly.entity_id
_entity_poly.type
_entity_poly.pdbx_seq_one_letter_code
_entity_poly.pdbx_strand_id
1 'polypeptide(L)' 'MALISVGETAPAFSLPNQDGGSVSLSELTGKYVLIWWYPKADTPG' A
#
# COMPACT_ATOMS: atom_id res chain seq x y z
N MET A 1 -17.24 -3.63 -2.46
CA MET A 1 -15.94 -3.04 -2.05
C MET A 1 -16.11 -1.54 -2.04
N ALA A 2 -15.66 -0.86 -0.98
CA ALA A 2 -15.77 0.60 -0.89
C ALA A 2 -14.69 1.26 -1.76
N LEU A 3 -15.08 2.27 -2.52
CA LEU A 3 -14.15 3.18 -3.20
C LEU A 3 -13.65 4.20 -2.16
N ILE A 4 -12.33 4.24 -1.97
CA ILE A 4 -11.68 5.22 -1.08
C ILE A 4 -11.96 6.65 -1.55
N SER A 5 -12.31 7.51 -0.61
CA SER A 5 -12.61 8.92 -0.86
C SER A 5 -11.55 9.86 -0.27
N VAL A 6 -11.39 11.05 -0.85
CA VAL A 6 -10.46 12.05 -0.32
C VAL A 6 -10.88 12.47 1.09
N GLY A 7 -9.92 12.51 2.01
CA GLY A 7 -10.13 12.86 3.42
C GLY A 7 -10.58 11.68 4.30
N GLU A 8 -10.84 10.52 3.71
CA GLU A 8 -11.09 9.30 4.46
C GLU A 8 -9.79 8.78 5.08
N THR A 9 -9.88 8.24 6.30
CA THR A 9 -8.77 7.52 6.92
C THR A 9 -8.40 6.32 6.04
N ALA A 10 -7.12 6.21 5.67
CA ALA A 10 -6.64 5.09 4.88
C ALA A 10 -6.95 3.75 5.59
N PRO A 11 -7.51 2.76 4.86
CA PRO A 11 -7.77 1.44 5.44
C PRO A 11 -6.50 0.76 5.94
N ALA A 12 -6.62 0.00 7.02
CA ALA A 12 -5.53 -0.84 7.48
C ALA A 12 -5.18 -1.88 6.41
N PHE A 13 -3.89 -2.08 6.16
CA PHE A 13 -3.37 -3.17 5.34
C PHE A 13 -2.16 -3.81 6.02
N SER A 14 -1.92 -5.07 5.67
CA SER A 14 -0.66 -5.75 5.90
C SER A 14 -0.38 -6.61 4.66
N LEU A 15 0.76 -6.38 4.02
CA LEU A 15 1.12 -7.01 2.75
C LEU A 15 2.56 -7.53 2.82
N PRO A 16 2.86 -8.65 2.13
CA PRO A 16 4.25 -9.10 1.99
C PRO A 16 5.03 -8.11 1.13
N ASN A 17 6.28 -7.85 1.53
CA ASN A 17 7.27 -7.14 0.73
C ASN A 17 8.05 -8.12 -0.17
N GLN A 18 9.00 -7.59 -0.95
CA GLN A 18 9.83 -8.36 -1.87
C GLN A 18 10.72 -9.42 -1.19
N ASP A 19 11.00 -9.27 0.10
CA ASP A 19 11.85 -10.17 0.89
C ASP A 19 11.00 -11.20 1.67
N GLY A 20 9.68 -11.23 1.47
CA GLY A 20 8.75 -12.10 2.18
C GLY A 20 8.40 -11.65 3.60
N GLY A 21 8.89 -10.48 4.04
CA GLY A 21 8.50 -9.85 5.30
C GLY A 21 7.14 -9.15 5.17
N SER A 22 6.39 -9.04 6.28
CA SER A 22 5.12 -8.29 6.29
C SER A 22 5.38 -6.81 6.54
N VAL A 23 4.67 -5.94 5.83
CA VAL A 23 4.63 -4.50 6.05
C VAL A 23 3.20 -4.06 6.30
N SER A 24 2.99 -3.36 7.40
CA SER A 24 1.66 -2.88 7.80
C SER A 24 1.58 -1.35 7.81
N LEU A 25 0.41 -0.78 7.50
CA LEU A 25 0.25 0.68 7.52
C LEU A 25 0.58 1.30 8.89
N SER A 26 0.26 0.60 9.98
CA SER A 26 0.53 1.03 11.35
C SER A 26 2.02 1.24 11.65
N GLU A 27 2.90 0.47 11.01
CA GLU A 27 4.36 0.58 11.16
C GLU A 27 4.91 1.87 10.56
N LEU A 28 4.15 2.53 9.68
CA LEU A 28 4.51 3.77 8.99
C LEU A 28 3.90 5.03 9.63
N THR A 29 3.34 4.91 10.84
CA THR A 29 2.71 6.03 11.56
C THR A 29 3.68 7.21 11.72
N GLY A 30 3.17 8.43 11.48
CA GLY A 30 3.96 9.66 11.56
C GLY A 30 4.77 9.99 10.31
N LYS A 31 4.69 9.16 9.27
CA LYS A 31 5.32 9.40 7.95
C LYS A 31 4.26 9.67 6.90
N TYR A 32 4.60 10.47 5.90
CA TYR A 32 3.82 10.54 4.66
C TYR A 32 4.09 9.29 3.82
N VAL A 33 3.03 8.65 3.36
CA VAL A 33 3.09 7.39 2.59
C VAL A 33 2.35 7.59 1.27
N LEU A 34 3.00 7.24 0.15
CA LEU A 34 2.40 7.18 -1.17
C LEU A 34 2.22 5.71 -1.55
N ILE A 35 0.97 5.29 -1.79
CA ILE A 35 0.65 3.96 -2.27
C ILE A 35 0.38 4.05 -3.77
N TRP A 36 1.07 3.23 -4.54
CA TRP A 36 0.91 3.12 -5.98
C TRP A 36 1.07 1.64 -6.38
N TRP A 37 0.45 1.24 -7.47
CA TRP A 37 0.49 -0.14 -7.95
C TRP A 37 0.48 -0.19 -9.47
N TYR A 38 0.96 -1.30 -10.02
CA TYR A 38 0.91 -1.64 -11.43
C TYR A 38 0.36 -3.07 -11.59
N PRO A 39 -0.22 -3.45 -12.75
CA PRO A 39 -0.80 -4.78 -12.93
C PRO A 39 0.23 -5.92 -12.88
N LYS A 40 1.42 -5.69 -13.43
CA LYS A 40 2.51 -6.67 -13.47
C LYS A 40 3.87 -5.98 -13.48
N ALA A 41 4.78 -6.47 -12.64
CA ALA A 41 6.17 -6.02 -12.60
C ALA A 41 6.93 -6.51 -13.84
N ASP A 42 8.04 -5.85 -14.17
CA ASP A 42 9.02 -6.36 -15.14
C ASP A 42 8.44 -6.71 -16.51
N THR A 43 7.52 -5.86 -17.00
CA THR A 43 6.98 -5.98 -18.36
C THR A 43 7.59 -4.90 -19.27
N PRO A 44 8.00 -5.25 -20.51
CA PRO A 44 8.21 -4.24 -21.54
C PRO A 44 6.87 -3.58 -21.85
N GLY A 45 6.80 -2.26 -21.74
CA GLY A 45 5.60 -1.48 -22.05
C GLY A 45 5.19 -1.57 -23.52
#